data_AF-A0A7V2CKQ9-F1
#
_entry.id   AF-A0A7V2CKQ9-F1
#
_cell.length_a   1.000
_cell.length_b   1.000
_cell.length_c   1.000
_cell.angle_alpha   90.00
_cell.angle_beta   90.00
_cell.angle_gamma   90.00
#
_symmetry.space_group_name_H-M   'P 1'
#
loop_
_entity.id
_entity.type
_entity.pdbx_description
1 polymer ?
#
loop_
_entity_poly.entity_id
_entity_poly.type
_entity_poly.pdbx_seq_one_letter_code
_entity_poly.pdbx_strand_id
1 'polypeptide(L)'
;GDMMVVPESQNRIAVMGAVRNPGTFNLVENMKLVDAVALAGGTTDRAAVTQVTIVRVEGGKPKPITANLERALRGTDISQNLALQAGDVIFVPEKGFSMGQIAQWLNLANLSRILFGALF
;
A
#
# COMPACT_ATOMS: atom_id res chain seq x y z
N GLY A 1 23.01 -15.77 25.88
CA GLY A 1 21.67 -16.24 25.48
C GLY A 1 21.20 -15.24 24.48
N ASP A 2 21.64 -15.43 23.25
CA ASP A 2 21.84 -14.30 22.36
C ASP A 2 20.52 -13.94 21.71
N MET A 3 20.06 -12.73 22.00
CA MET A 3 18.88 -12.15 21.40
C MET A 3 19.24 -11.82 19.94
N MET A 4 18.77 -12.64 19.01
CA MET A 4 18.79 -12.28 17.60
C MET A 4 17.80 -11.12 17.42
N VAL A 5 18.30 -9.89 17.51
CA VAL A 5 17.55 -8.72 17.04
C VAL A 5 17.51 -8.82 15.53
N VAL A 6 16.48 -9.48 15.01
CA VAL A 6 16.13 -9.35 13.60
C VAL A 6 15.76 -7.88 13.43
N PRO A 7 16.46 -7.09 12.60
CA PRO A 7 16.06 -5.70 12.40
C PRO A 7 14.65 -5.71 11.79
N GLU A 8 13.64 -5.34 12.58
CA GLU A 8 12.20 -5.37 12.24
C GLU A 8 11.80 -4.41 11.08
N SER A 9 12.80 -3.90 10.38
CA SER A 9 12.73 -2.82 9.41
C SER A 9 12.43 -3.27 7.99
N GLN A 10 12.71 -4.54 7.64
CA GLN A 10 12.87 -4.89 6.22
C GLN A 10 11.66 -5.57 5.55
N ASN A 11 10.58 -5.87 6.27
CA ASN A 11 9.44 -6.58 5.68
C ASN A 11 8.09 -6.00 6.11
N ARG A 12 7.90 -4.70 5.87
CA ARG A 12 6.64 -4.00 6.18
C ARG A 12 6.06 -3.37 4.92
N ILE A 13 4.75 -3.22 4.92
CA ILE A 13 3.99 -2.41 3.96
C ILE A 13 3.27 -1.29 4.71
N ALA A 14 2.89 -0.24 4.00
CA ALA A 14 2.01 0.80 4.52
C ALA A 14 0.68 0.78 3.77
N VAL A 15 -0.45 0.83 4.48
CA VAL A 15 -1.78 0.99 3.89
C VAL A 15 -2.37 2.30 4.36
N MET A 16 -2.72 3.18 3.43
CA MET A 16 -3.10 4.56 3.67
C MET A 16 -4.37 4.95 2.90
N GLY A 17 -5.00 6.04 3.32
CA GLY A 17 -6.19 6.60 2.67
C GLY A 17 -7.50 6.02 3.21
N ALA A 18 -8.44 5.75 2.32
CA ALA A 18 -9.83 5.41 2.60
C ALA A 18 -10.03 3.95 3.10
N VAL A 19 -9.21 3.50 4.04
CA VAL A 19 -9.31 2.22 4.76
C VAL A 19 -9.72 2.44 6.22
N ARG A 20 -10.21 1.40 6.88
CA ARG A 20 -10.69 1.51 8.28
C ARG A 20 -9.58 1.75 9.28
N ASN A 21 -8.46 1.05 9.13
CA ASN A 21 -7.29 1.16 9.99
C ASN A 21 -6.04 1.47 9.14
N PRO A 22 -5.78 2.73 8.77
CA PRO A 22 -4.54 3.12 8.10
C PRO A 22 -3.33 2.87 9.01
N GLY A 23 -2.21 2.44 8.43
CA GLY A 23 -1.00 2.17 9.21
C GLY A 23 0.03 1.32 8.49
N THR A 24 1.05 0.89 9.22
CA THR A 24 2.06 -0.05 8.74
C THR A 24 1.73 -1.46 9.21
N PHE A 25 1.96 -2.43 8.35
CA PHE A 25 1.64 -3.85 8.59
C PHE A 25 2.85 -4.69 8.22
N ASN A 26 3.01 -5.82 8.92
CA ASN A 26 4.04 -6.79 8.58
C ASN A 26 3.67 -7.47 7.26
N LEU A 27 4.61 -7.48 6.32
CA LEU A 27 4.49 -8.24 5.09
C LEU A 27 4.74 -9.72 5.43
N VAL A 28 3.80 -10.57 5.01
CA VAL A 28 3.93 -12.03 5.10
C VAL A 28 4.12 -12.62 3.70
N GLU A 29 4.57 -13.87 3.65
CA GLU A 29 4.85 -14.55 2.39
C GLU A 29 3.60 -14.62 1.50
N ASN A 30 3.78 -14.38 0.19
CA ASN A 30 2.71 -14.39 -0.82
C ASN A 30 1.57 -13.39 -0.60
N MET A 31 1.75 -12.39 0.29
CA MET A 31 0.74 -11.37 0.54
C MET A 31 0.46 -10.53 -0.71
N LYS A 32 -0.82 -10.30 -0.97
CA LYS A 32 -1.31 -9.50 -2.10
C LYS A 32 -2.11 -8.29 -1.66
N LEU A 33 -2.49 -7.47 -2.63
CA LEU A 33 -3.25 -6.24 -2.42
C LEU A 33 -4.51 -6.45 -1.56
N VAL A 34 -5.29 -7.50 -1.85
CA VAL A 34 -6.52 -7.81 -1.11
C VAL A 34 -6.22 -8.11 0.36
N ASP A 35 -5.15 -8.87 0.64
CA ASP A 35 -4.77 -9.25 2.00
C ASP A 35 -4.35 -8.01 2.81
N ALA A 36 -3.57 -7.11 2.23
CA ALA A 36 -3.19 -5.86 2.88
C ALA A 36 -4.38 -4.97 3.22
N VAL A 37 -5.34 -4.83 2.30
CA VAL A 37 -6.56 -4.07 2.56
C VAL A 37 -7.43 -4.76 3.63
N ALA A 38 -7.47 -6.09 3.65
CA ALA A 38 -8.15 -6.85 4.68
C ALA A 38 -7.51 -6.64 6.07
N LEU A 39 -6.17 -6.64 6.17
CA LEU A 39 -5.46 -6.29 7.41
C LEU A 39 -5.77 -4.88 7.90
N ALA A 40 -5.95 -3.94 6.98
CA ALA A 40 -6.41 -2.59 7.29
C ALA A 40 -7.91 -2.50 7.67
N GLY A 41 -8.58 -3.64 7.88
CA GLY A 41 -9.99 -3.72 8.27
C GLY A 41 -10.98 -3.56 7.11
N GLY A 42 -10.48 -3.56 5.87
CA GLY A 42 -11.26 -3.27 4.66
C GLY A 42 -11.31 -1.78 4.32
N THR A 43 -11.93 -1.48 3.18
CA THR A 43 -12.13 -0.11 2.73
C THR A 43 -13.30 0.56 3.46
N THR A 44 -13.29 1.88 3.48
CA THR A 44 -14.45 2.68 3.90
C THR A 44 -15.47 2.81 2.75
N ASP A 45 -16.71 3.21 3.04
CA ASP A 45 -17.76 3.42 2.03
C ASP A 45 -17.45 4.55 1.05
N ARG A 46 -16.51 5.42 1.42
CA ARG A 46 -16.03 6.54 0.62
C ARG A 46 -14.86 6.14 -0.28
N ALA A 47 -14.38 4.91 -0.25
CA ALA A 47 -13.23 4.48 -1.05
C ALA A 47 -13.55 4.41 -2.56
N ALA A 48 -12.58 4.83 -3.36
CA ALA A 48 -12.53 4.63 -4.81
C ALA A 48 -11.71 3.37 -5.13
N VAL A 49 -12.36 2.21 -4.98
CA VAL A 49 -11.75 0.87 -5.09
C VAL A 49 -11.22 0.51 -6.48
N THR A 50 -11.53 1.29 -7.51
CA THR A 50 -11.06 1.05 -8.88
C THR A 50 -9.73 1.73 -9.20
N GLN A 51 -9.22 2.58 -8.30
CA GLN A 51 -8.03 3.41 -8.51
C GLN A 51 -7.01 3.29 -7.38
N VAL A 52 -6.94 2.12 -6.74
CA VAL A 52 -5.95 1.87 -5.69
C VAL A 52 -4.55 1.96 -6.29
N THR A 53 -3.66 2.69 -5.62
CA THR A 53 -2.29 2.93 -6.12
C THR A 53 -1.30 2.28 -5.17
N ILE A 54 -0.49 1.37 -5.71
CA ILE A 54 0.66 0.81 -5.01
C ILE A 54 1.88 1.60 -5.45
N VAL A 55 2.60 2.16 -4.49
CA VAL A 55 3.85 2.87 -4.73
C VAL A 55 4.98 1.97 -4.31
N ARG A 56 5.78 1.54 -5.28
CA ARG A 56 6.95 0.68 -5.06
C ARG A 56 8.22 1.42 -5.42
N VAL A 57 9.28 1.27 -4.63
CA VAL A 57 10.59 1.82 -4.99
C VAL A 57 11.36 0.79 -5.81
N GLU A 58 11.59 1.09 -7.08
CA GLU A 58 12.41 0.27 -7.99
C GLU A 58 13.59 1.11 -8.48
N GLY A 59 14.83 0.63 -8.29
CA GLY A 59 16.04 1.36 -8.71
C GLY A 59 16.19 2.73 -8.03
N GLY A 60 15.74 2.86 -6.78
CA GLY A 60 15.77 4.10 -6.01
C GLY A 60 14.72 5.14 -6.43
N LYS A 61 13.79 4.80 -7.33
CA LYS A 61 12.72 5.69 -7.80
C LYS A 61 11.35 5.14 -7.43
N PRO A 62 10.43 5.99 -6.95
CA PRO A 62 9.06 5.57 -6.71
C PRO A 62 8.34 5.33 -8.04
N LYS A 63 7.69 4.18 -8.14
CA LYS A 63 6.91 3.73 -9.28
C LYS A 63 5.48 3.47 -8.84
N PRO A 64 4.52 4.31 -9.26
CA PRO A 64 3.10 4.05 -8.99
C PRO A 64 2.59 2.95 -9.91
N ILE A 65 1.83 2.02 -9.34
CA ILE A 65 1.17 0.91 -10.02
C ILE A 65 -0.31 0.98 -9.64
N THR A 66 -1.17 1.26 -10.60
CA THR A 66 -2.63 1.30 -10.37
C THR A 66 -3.20 -0.11 -10.42
N ALA A 67 -4.07 -0.42 -9.47
CA ALA A 67 -4.79 -1.69 -9.39
C ALA A 67 -6.28 -1.45 -9.14
N ASN A 68 -7.12 -2.29 -9.74
CA ASN A 68 -8.55 -2.32 -9.50
C ASN A 68 -8.87 -3.34 -8.39
N LEU A 69 -8.97 -2.84 -7.15
CA LEU A 69 -9.29 -3.67 -5.98
C LEU A 69 -10.66 -4.34 -6.10
N GLU A 70 -11.65 -3.70 -6.73
CA GLU A 70 -12.96 -4.31 -6.95
C GLU A 70 -12.87 -5.58 -7.80
N ARG A 71 -12.12 -5.53 -8.91
CA ARG A 71 -11.90 -6.70 -9.77
C ARG A 71 -11.07 -7.77 -9.07
N ALA A 72 -10.09 -7.36 -8.27
CA ALA A 72 -9.29 -8.28 -7.45
C ALA A 72 -10.16 -9.03 -6.43
N LEU A 73 -11.05 -8.32 -5.72
CA LEU A 73 -11.97 -8.90 -4.73
C LEU A 73 -13.02 -9.82 -5.36
N ARG A 74 -13.56 -9.44 -6.52
CA ARG A 74 -14.56 -10.26 -7.24
C ARG A 74 -13.95 -11.46 -7.97
N GLY A 75 -12.62 -11.54 -8.06
CA GLY A 75 -11.92 -12.59 -8.80
C GLY A 75 -12.12 -12.54 -10.31
N THR A 76 -12.68 -11.45 -10.86
CA THR A 76 -12.93 -11.29 -12.29
C THR A 76 -11.66 -11.01 -13.08
N ASP A 77 -10.63 -10.47 -12.42
CA ASP A 77 -9.30 -10.27 -12.98
C ASP A 77 -8.23 -10.44 -11.90
N ILE A 78 -7.61 -11.63 -11.87
CA ILE A 78 -6.59 -11.99 -10.89
C ILE A 78 -5.32 -11.13 -11.04
N SER A 79 -5.07 -10.56 -12.23
CA SER A 79 -3.91 -9.69 -12.46
C SER A 79 -3.97 -8.40 -11.63
N GLN A 80 -5.16 -8.01 -11.16
CA GLN A 80 -5.36 -6.85 -10.29
C GLN A 80 -5.00 -7.13 -8.83
N ASN A 81 -4.92 -8.40 -8.42
CA ASN A 81 -4.49 -8.78 -7.07
C ASN A 81 -2.96 -8.92 -7.02
N LEU A 82 -2.28 -7.78 -7.12
CA LEU A 82 -0.83 -7.70 -7.22
C LEU A 82 -0.14 -8.23 -5.96
N ALA A 83 0.95 -8.98 -6.16
CA ALA A 83 1.84 -9.41 -5.08
C ALA A 83 2.59 -8.20 -4.51
N LEU A 84 2.60 -8.10 -3.18
CA LEU A 84 3.23 -7.02 -2.47
C LEU A 84 4.69 -7.32 -2.17
N GLN A 85 5.47 -6.26 -2.08
CA GLN A 85 6.89 -6.28 -1.75
C GLN A 85 7.15 -5.42 -0.53
N ALA A 86 8.27 -5.71 0.14
CA ALA A 86 8.71 -4.92 1.27
C ALA A 86 8.88 -3.45 0.86
N GLY A 87 8.35 -2.54 1.68
CA GLY A 87 8.36 -1.12 1.40
C GLY A 87 7.27 -0.65 0.45
N ASP A 88 6.34 -1.51 0.01
CA ASP A 88 5.18 -1.04 -0.76
C ASP A 88 4.30 -0.10 0.10
N VAL A 89 3.85 0.99 -0.51
CA VAL A 89 2.83 1.89 0.06
C VAL A 89 1.56 1.76 -0.77
N ILE A 90 0.52 1.23 -0.15
CA ILE A 90 -0.80 1.05 -0.75
C ILE A 90 -1.66 2.25 -0.36
N PHE A 91 -2.02 3.05 -1.34
CA PHE A 91 -2.91 4.20 -1.17
C PHE A 91 -4.28 3.90 -1.76
N VAL A 92 -5.31 3.91 -0.91
CA VAL A 92 -6.71 3.77 -1.31
C VAL A 92 -7.33 5.17 -1.37
N PRO A 93 -7.65 5.71 -2.55
CA PRO A 93 -8.23 7.04 -2.65
C PRO A 93 -9.68 7.09 -2.15
N GLU A 94 -10.15 8.28 -1.79
CA GLU A 94 -11.57 8.57 -1.59
C GLU A 94 -12.27 8.85 -2.94
N LYS A 95 -13.59 8.65 -3.01
CA LYS A 95 -14.42 9.03 -4.16
C LYS A 95 -14.27 10.53 -4.43
N GLY A 96 -14.01 10.88 -5.69
CA GLY A 96 -13.75 12.26 -6.11
C GLY A 96 -12.28 12.67 -6.03
N PHE A 97 -11.39 11.84 -5.47
CA PHE A 97 -9.95 12.05 -5.53
C PHE A 97 -9.42 11.65 -6.92
N SER A 98 -8.67 12.54 -7.57
CA SER A 98 -8.21 12.36 -8.95
C SER A 98 -6.74 11.91 -9.04
N MET A 99 -6.33 11.32 -10.16
CA MET A 99 -4.93 10.95 -10.43
C MET A 99 -3.97 12.15 -10.35
N GLY A 100 -4.42 13.36 -10.66
CA GLY A 100 -3.61 14.58 -10.50
C GLY A 100 -3.33 14.88 -9.03
N GLN A 101 -4.31 14.67 -8.15
CA GLN A 101 -4.14 14.80 -6.70
C GLN A 101 -3.30 13.65 -6.13
N ILE A 102 -3.38 12.43 -6.68
CA ILE A 102 -2.48 11.32 -6.32
C ILE A 102 -1.04 11.68 -6.67
N ALA A 103 -0.79 12.18 -7.88
CA ALA A 103 0.54 12.61 -8.30
C ALA A 103 1.08 13.76 -7.43
N GLN A 104 0.23 14.72 -7.05
CA GLN A 104 0.59 15.77 -6.10
C GLN A 104 0.90 15.19 -4.72
N TRP A 105 0.09 14.27 -4.21
CA TRP A 105 0.36 13.59 -2.94
C TRP A 105 1.68 12.83 -2.96
N LEU A 106 2.01 12.12 -4.04
CA LEU A 106 3.30 11.44 -4.20
C LEU A 106 4.48 12.41 -4.13
N ASN A 107 4.36 13.59 -4.75
CA ASN A 107 5.38 14.63 -4.71
C ASN A 107 5.47 15.31 -3.32
N LEU A 108 4.34 15.51 -2.64
CA LEU A 108 4.27 16.21 -1.36
C LEU A 108 4.62 15.33 -0.17
N ALA A 109 4.30 14.05 -0.22
CA ALA A 109 4.55 13.11 0.85
C ALA A 109 6.04 12.98 1.17
N ASN A 110 6.94 13.42 0.26
CA ASN A 110 8.36 13.11 0.29
C ASN A 110 8.50 11.64 0.64
N LEU A 111 8.15 10.72 -0.27
CA LEU A 111 7.94 9.29 0.03
C LEU A 111 9.02 8.64 0.91
N SER A 112 10.24 9.20 0.91
CA SER A 112 11.27 8.91 1.92
C SER A 112 10.80 9.01 3.38
N ARG A 113 9.94 9.95 3.76
CA ARG A 113 9.40 10.08 5.13
C ARG A 113 8.40 8.99 5.49
N ILE A 114 7.61 8.51 4.53
CA ILE A 114 6.67 7.41 4.79
C ILE A 114 7.43 6.09 4.82
N LEU A 115 8.36 5.91 3.88
CA LEU A 115 9.16 4.69 3.74
C LEU A 115 10.26 4.55 4.80
N PHE A 116 10.90 5.66 5.19
CA PHE A 116 12.02 5.68 6.14
C PHE A 116 11.72 6.39 7.47
N GLY A 117 10.68 7.24 7.54
CA GLY A 117 10.32 7.95 8.78
C GLY A 117 9.45 7.17 9.75
N ALA A 118 9.00 5.97 9.37
CA ALA A 118 8.39 5.00 10.30
C ALA A 118 9.44 4.09 10.99
N LEU A 119 10.73 4.31 10.72
CA LEU A 119 11.86 3.54 11.27
C LEU A 119 12.67 4.28 12.34
N PHE A 120 12.22 5.45 12.81
CA PHE A 120 12.87 6.23 13.86
C PHE A 120 11.85 6.84 14.82
#